data_AF-A0A6H5KSF1-F1
#
_entry.id   AF-A0A6H5KSF1-F1
#
_cell.length_a   1.000
_cell.length_b   1.000
_cell.length_c   1.000
_cell.angle_alpha   90.00
_cell.angle_beta   90.00
_cell.angle_gamma   90.00
#
_symmetry.space_group_name_H-M   'P 1'
#
loop_
_entity.id
_entity.type
_entity.pdbx_description
1 polymer ?
#
loop_
_entity_poly.entity_id
_entity_poly.type
_entity_poly.pdbx_seq_one_letter_code
_entity_poly.pdbx_strand_id
1 'polypeptide(L)'
;MEHGQKGEDGGTQVRTQLPLRLCWAITMHKSQGQTLAKAVIDLGPKEACTGLTFVCLSRAKRLVDLMVEPMSFDRIGNLGNSPTMKARLQEEVRLGELAQSTRVKYTDMGVFSAVAGNQ
;
A
#
# COMPACT_ATOMS: atom_id res chain seq x y z
N MET A 1 -10.08 -13.59 -36.71
CA MET A 1 -8.91 -14.49 -36.82
C MET A 1 -7.75 -13.61 -37.25
N GLU A 2 -6.93 -13.14 -36.32
CA GLU A 2 -5.68 -12.44 -36.65
C GLU A 2 -4.52 -13.28 -36.15
N HIS A 3 -3.65 -13.63 -37.09
CA HIS A 3 -2.41 -14.35 -36.90
C HIS A 3 -1.25 -13.35 -36.88
N GLY A 4 -0.33 -13.54 -35.93
CA GLY A 4 1.09 -13.18 -36.04
C GLY A 4 1.46 -11.75 -35.65
N GLN A 5 2.30 -11.58 -34.63
CA GLN A 5 3.76 -11.68 -34.75
C GLN A 5 4.43 -11.55 -33.38
N LYS A 6 5.46 -12.36 -33.16
CA LYS A 6 6.31 -12.36 -31.97
C LYS A 6 7.41 -11.32 -32.21
N GLY A 7 7.37 -10.20 -31.48
CA GLY A 7 8.42 -9.18 -31.49
C GLY A 7 9.32 -9.31 -30.26
N GLU A 8 10.50 -9.90 -30.43
CA GLU A 8 11.67 -9.59 -29.62
C GLU A 8 12.26 -8.30 -30.18
N ASP A 9 12.11 -7.19 -29.45
CA ASP A 9 12.92 -5.97 -29.55
C ASP A 9 12.55 -5.06 -28.37
N GLY A 10 13.55 -4.52 -27.66
CA GLY A 10 13.39 -3.57 -26.54
C GLY A 10 12.90 -2.19 -26.97
N GLY A 11 11.91 -2.13 -27.87
CA GLY A 11 11.36 -0.90 -28.44
C GLY A 11 10.41 -0.16 -27.49
N THR A 12 10.44 1.17 -27.54
CA THR A 12 9.53 2.04 -26.81
C THR A 12 8.09 1.83 -27.26
N GLN A 13 7.22 1.38 -26.36
CA GLN A 13 5.80 1.22 -26.61
C GLN A 13 5.08 2.55 -26.37
N VAL A 14 4.40 3.07 -27.39
CA VAL A 14 3.64 4.34 -27.31
C VAL A 14 2.15 4.06 -27.47
N ARG A 15 1.32 4.72 -26.65
CA ARG A 15 -0.14 4.62 -26.70
C ARG A 15 -0.76 5.99 -26.96
N THR A 16 -1.59 6.09 -27.98
CA THR A 16 -2.44 7.27 -28.25
C THR A 16 -3.87 6.98 -27.78
N GLN A 17 -4.38 7.77 -26.84
CA GLN A 17 -5.71 7.66 -26.25
C GLN A 17 -6.14 9.03 -25.72
N LEU A 18 -7.45 9.33 -25.73
CA LEU A 18 -7.95 10.53 -25.05
C LEU A 18 -7.66 10.45 -23.54
N PRO A 19 -7.16 11.51 -22.88
CA PRO A 19 -6.78 11.49 -21.47
C PRO A 19 -8.01 11.54 -20.53
N LEU A 20 -9.00 10.70 -20.79
CA LEU A 20 -10.26 10.60 -20.07
C LEU A 20 -10.39 9.20 -19.48
N ARG A 21 -10.88 9.13 -18.25
CA ARG A 21 -11.23 7.90 -17.55
C ARG A 21 -12.56 8.10 -16.84
N LEU A 22 -13.38 7.06 -16.77
CA LEU A 22 -14.54 7.06 -15.87
C LEU A 22 -14.02 7.16 -14.43
N CYS A 23 -14.54 8.14 -13.68
CA CYS A 23 -14.09 8.46 -12.32
C CYS A 23 -15.11 8.10 -11.23
N TRP A 24 -16.25 7.52 -11.60
CA TRP A 24 -17.29 7.14 -10.65
C TRP A 24 -16.89 5.95 -9.77
N ALA A 25 -16.19 4.97 -10.36
CA ALA A 25 -15.62 3.85 -9.64
C ALA A 25 -14.12 3.78 -9.94
N ILE A 26 -13.32 3.76 -8.89
CA ILE A 26 -11.87 3.59 -8.99
C ILE A 26 -11.44 2.46 -8.06
N THR A 27 -10.50 1.64 -8.51
CA THR A 27 -9.94 0.60 -7.64
C THR A 27 -9.12 1.25 -6.53
N MET A 28 -9.06 0.57 -5.39
CA MET A 28 -8.36 1.01 -4.18
C MET A 28 -6.89 1.36 -4.45
N HIS A 29 -6.21 0.53 -5.23
CA HIS A 29 -4.82 0.76 -5.63
C HIS A 29 -4.67 2.04 -6.47
N LYS A 30 -5.67 2.39 -7.28
CA LYS A 30 -5.65 3.62 -8.07
C LYS A 30 -6.08 4.85 -7.27
N SER A 31 -6.72 4.69 -6.11
CA SER A 31 -7.11 5.79 -5.22
C SER A 31 -6.03 6.18 -4.21
N GLN A 32 -4.95 5.40 -4.11
CA GLN A 32 -3.84 5.68 -3.19
C GLN A 32 -3.27 7.10 -3.41
N GLY A 33 -3.15 7.88 -2.34
CA GLY A 33 -2.69 9.27 -2.37
C GLY A 33 -3.76 10.31 -2.70
N GLN A 34 -4.97 9.89 -3.12
CA GLN A 34 -6.07 10.82 -3.39
C GLN A 34 -6.85 11.15 -2.12
N THR A 35 -7.51 12.31 -2.08
CA THR A 35 -8.56 12.63 -1.11
C THR A 35 -9.90 12.62 -1.83
N LEU A 36 -10.83 11.80 -1.36
CA LEU A 36 -12.18 11.71 -1.90
C LEU A 36 -13.14 12.51 -1.01
N ALA A 37 -13.96 13.37 -1.62
CA ALA A 37 -14.93 14.18 -0.89
C ALA A 37 -16.06 13.32 -0.30
N LYS A 38 -16.50 12.30 -1.05
CA LYS A 38 -17.45 11.25 -0.62
C LYS A 38 -17.03 9.93 -1.25
N ALA A 39 -17.16 8.83 -0.51
CA ALA A 39 -16.76 7.52 -0.99
C ALA A 39 -17.72 6.43 -0.50
N VAL A 40 -18.15 5.59 -1.44
CA VAL A 40 -18.72 4.27 -1.16
C VAL A 40 -17.63 3.25 -1.40
N ILE A 41 -17.32 2.44 -0.39
CA ILE A 41 -16.24 1.47 -0.43
C ILE A 41 -16.83 0.07 -0.37
N ASP A 42 -16.58 -0.70 -1.42
CA ASP A 42 -16.79 -2.14 -1.45
C ASP A 42 -15.44 -2.86 -1.20
N LEU A 43 -15.34 -3.54 -0.07
CA LEU A 43 -14.16 -4.30 0.36
C LEU A 43 -14.19 -5.77 -0.07
N GLY A 44 -15.22 -6.19 -0.81
CA GLY A 44 -15.43 -7.56 -1.26
C GLY A 44 -15.49 -8.56 -0.09
N PRO A 45 -15.42 -9.87 -0.35
CA PRO A 45 -15.54 -10.91 0.69
C PRO A 45 -14.27 -11.05 1.56
N LYS A 46 -13.10 -10.68 1.04
CA LYS A 46 -11.80 -10.83 1.72
C LYS A 46 -10.87 -9.67 1.35
N GLU A 47 -9.97 -9.30 2.26
CA GLU A 47 -8.90 -8.38 1.90
C GLU A 47 -7.89 -9.07 0.99
N ALA A 48 -7.58 -8.46 -0.15
CA ALA A 48 -6.57 -8.96 -1.07
C ALA A 48 -5.13 -8.73 -0.54
N CYS A 49 -4.94 -7.68 0.27
CA CYS A 49 -3.66 -7.32 0.85
C CYS A 49 -3.88 -6.64 2.21
N THR A 50 -2.98 -6.87 3.16
CA THR A 50 -3.05 -6.27 4.49
C THR A 50 -2.93 -4.74 4.41
N GLY A 51 -3.84 -4.05 5.10
CA GLY A 51 -3.87 -2.59 5.15
C GLY A 51 -4.64 -1.94 4.02
N LEU A 52 -5.19 -2.72 3.08
CA LEU A 52 -5.99 -2.18 1.97
C LEU A 52 -7.26 -1.50 2.48
N THR A 53 -7.94 -2.07 3.49
CA THR A 53 -9.09 -1.41 4.13
C THR A 53 -8.70 -0.05 4.71
N PHE A 54 -7.58 0.04 5.42
CA PHE A 54 -7.08 1.31 5.95
C PHE A 54 -6.81 2.35 4.85
N VAL A 55 -6.19 1.93 3.74
CA VAL A 55 -5.97 2.82 2.58
C VAL A 55 -7.30 3.38 2.07
N CYS A 56 -8.35 2.55 1.98
CA CYS A 56 -9.66 2.99 1.50
C CYS A 56 -10.34 3.95 2.47
N LEU A 57 -10.40 3.58 3.75
CA LEU A 57 -11.04 4.40 4.78
C LEU A 57 -10.35 5.76 4.91
N SER A 58 -9.02 5.80 4.80
CA SER A 58 -8.23 7.05 4.88
C SER A 58 -8.39 7.98 3.66
N ARG A 59 -9.17 7.61 2.62
CA ARG A 59 -9.43 8.51 1.48
C ARG A 59 -10.46 9.59 1.81
N ALA A 60 -11.37 9.32 2.74
CA ALA A 60 -12.37 10.29 3.18
C ALA A 60 -11.87 11.10 4.38
N LYS A 61 -12.21 12.40 4.43
CA LYS A 61 -11.83 13.29 5.53
C LYS A 61 -12.76 13.19 6.74
N ARG A 62 -14.02 12.83 6.52
CA ARG A 62 -15.06 12.78 7.55
C ARG A 62 -15.82 11.46 7.43
N LEU A 63 -16.19 10.89 8.57
CA LEU A 63 -16.94 9.64 8.62
C LEU A 63 -18.32 9.74 7.94
N VAL A 64 -18.96 10.92 8.00
CA VAL A 64 -20.26 11.19 7.36
C VAL A 64 -20.22 11.11 5.83
N ASP A 65 -19.04 11.21 5.24
CA ASP A 65 -18.84 11.14 3.79
C ASP A 65 -18.42 9.73 3.34
N LEU A 66 -18.42 8.76 4.26
CA LEU A 66 -17.92 7.41 4.07
C LEU A 66 -19.03 6.39 4.27
N MET A 67 -19.22 5.53 3.28
CA MET A 67 -20.14 4.41 3.33
C MET A 67 -19.38 3.14 2.98
N VAL A 68 -19.53 2.10 3.81
CA VAL A 68 -18.88 0.81 3.59
C VAL A 68 -19.97 -0.25 3.49
N GLU A 69 -20.12 -0.86 2.32
CA GLU A 69 -21.09 -1.91 2.04
C GLU A 69 -20.45 -2.95 1.12
N PRO A 70 -20.81 -4.25 1.23
CA PRO A 70 -21.79 -4.85 2.14
C PRO A 70 -21.21 -5.29 3.51
N MET A 71 -20.06 -4.76 3.92
CA MET A 71 -19.32 -5.27 5.09
C MET A 71 -19.93 -4.86 6.44
N SER A 72 -20.06 -5.84 7.36
CA SER A 72 -20.42 -5.61 8.78
C SER A 72 -19.27 -5.00 9.59
N PHE A 73 -19.60 -4.17 10.59
CA PHE A 73 -18.62 -3.55 11.49
C PHE A 73 -17.72 -4.57 12.23
N ASP A 74 -18.25 -5.74 12.58
CA ASP A 74 -17.50 -6.82 13.24
C ASP A 74 -16.30 -7.30 12.42
N ARG A 75 -16.42 -7.30 11.09
CA ARG A 75 -15.31 -7.69 10.22
C ARG A 75 -14.19 -6.66 10.28
N ILE A 76 -14.53 -5.37 10.31
CA ILE A 76 -13.54 -4.28 10.42
C ILE A 76 -12.76 -4.42 11.73
N GLY A 77 -13.45 -4.67 12.85
CA GLY A 77 -12.81 -4.87 14.15
C GLY A 77 -11.87 -6.08 14.19
N ASN A 78 -12.18 -7.14 13.43
CA ASN A 78 -11.38 -8.36 13.39
C ASN A 78 -10.25 -8.38 12.35
N LEU A 79 -10.07 -7.32 11.55
CA LEU A 79 -9.02 -7.26 10.53
C LEU A 79 -7.60 -7.46 11.10
N GLY A 80 -7.36 -6.94 12.31
CA GLY A 80 -6.08 -7.07 13.00
C GLY A 80 -5.71 -8.52 13.35
N ASN A 81 -6.69 -9.42 13.44
CA ASN A 81 -6.47 -10.82 13.79
C ASN A 81 -6.09 -11.71 12.59
N SER A 82 -6.02 -11.14 11.38
CA SER A 82 -5.67 -11.89 10.17
C SER A 82 -4.25 -12.47 10.24
N PRO A 83 -4.00 -13.69 9.71
CA PRO A 83 -2.67 -14.30 9.68
C PRO A 83 -1.62 -13.40 9.02
N THR A 84 -2.02 -12.71 7.95
CA THR A 84 -1.15 -11.80 7.22
C THR A 84 -0.74 -10.58 8.06
N MET A 85 -1.63 -10.03 8.89
CA MET A 85 -1.29 -8.95 9.81
C MET A 85 -0.29 -9.42 10.89
N LYS A 86 -0.50 -10.61 11.45
CA LYS A 86 0.42 -11.20 12.43
C LYS A 86 1.81 -11.42 11.86
N ALA A 87 1.91 -11.92 10.63
CA ALA A 87 3.18 -12.08 9.93
C ALA A 87 3.91 -10.74 9.71
N ARG A 88 3.17 -9.67 9.37
CA ARG A 88 3.74 -8.32 9.24
C ARG A 88 4.30 -7.79 10.57
N LEU A 89 3.56 -7.97 11.67
CA LEU A 89 4.00 -7.55 13.00
C LEU A 89 5.26 -8.29 13.44
N GLN A 90 5.34 -9.60 13.18
CA GLN A 90 6.55 -10.39 13.45
C GLN A 90 7.75 -9.88 12.65
N GLU A 91 7.55 -9.53 11.38
CA GLU A 91 8.61 -8.97 10.55
C GLU A 91 9.05 -7.58 11.03
N GLU A 92 8.13 -6.72 11.49
CA GLU A 92 8.48 -5.43 12.09
C GLU A 92 9.34 -5.59 13.36
N VAL A 93 9.02 -6.57 14.22
CA VAL A 93 9.83 -6.91 15.39
C VAL A 93 11.23 -7.37 14.96
N ARG A 94 11.30 -8.34 14.03
CA ARG A 94 12.56 -8.88 13.52
C ARG A 94 13.45 -7.80 12.90
N LEU A 95 12.86 -6.88 12.13
CA LEU A 95 13.56 -5.75 11.53
C LEU A 95 14.05 -4.75 12.58
N GLY A 96 13.29 -4.53 13.66
CA GLY A 96 13.70 -3.72 14.80
C GLY A 96 14.92 -4.30 15.50
N GLU A 97 14.92 -5.59 15.79
CA GLU A 97 16.07 -6.31 16.38
C GLU A 97 17.31 -6.25 15.47
N LEU A 98 17.11 -6.50 14.16
CA LEU A 98 18.18 -6.40 13.17
C LEU A 98 18.76 -4.99 13.10
N ALA A 99 17.92 -3.95 13.14
CA ALA A 99 18.35 -2.56 13.13
C ALA A 99 19.16 -2.21 14.39
N GLN A 100 18.74 -2.70 15.57
CA GLN A 100 19.50 -2.52 16.81
C GLN A 100 20.86 -3.21 16.77
N SER A 101 20.92 -4.47 16.35
CA SER A 101 22.17 -5.21 16.19
C SER A 101 23.13 -4.52 15.21
N THR A 102 22.59 -4.06 14.09
CA THR A 102 23.32 -3.28 13.07
C THR A 102 23.87 -1.99 13.67
N ARG A 103 23.05 -1.23 14.40
CA ARG A 103 23.47 0.03 15.05
C ARG A 103 24.63 -0.21 16.02
N VAL A 104 24.56 -1.22 16.88
CA VAL A 104 25.64 -1.55 17.82
C VAL A 104 26.93 -1.86 17.07
N LYS A 105 26.87 -2.75 16.07
CA LYS A 105 28.02 -3.15 15.26
C LYS A 105 28.74 -1.97 14.61
N TYR A 106 28.01 -1.01 14.03
CA TYR A 106 28.60 0.13 13.35
C TYR A 106 28.94 1.32 14.28
N THR A 107 28.43 1.33 15.51
CA THR A 107 28.84 2.28 16.55
C THR A 107 30.18 1.83 17.16
N ASP A 108 30.34 0.53 17.45
CA ASP A 108 31.59 -0.03 18.00
C ASP A 108 32.75 -0.07 16.99
N MET A 109 32.46 -0.20 15.69
CA MET A 109 33.49 -0.12 14.63
C MET A 109 33.94 1.33 14.33
N GLY A 110 33.44 2.34 15.05
CA GLY A 110 33.86 3.73 14.88
C GLY A 110 33.44 4.40 13.56
N VAL A 111 32.56 3.78 12.77
CA VAL A 111 32.23 4.21 11.40
C VAL A 111 31.41 5.51 11.37
N PHE A 112 30.66 5.83 12.43
CA PHE A 112 29.88 7.07 12.53
C PHE A 112 30.56 8.22 13.28
N SER A 113 31.66 7.97 14.00
CA SER A 113 32.44 9.05 14.65
C SER A 113 33.09 9.98 13.60
N ALA A 114 33.38 9.47 12.40
CA ALA A 114 33.99 10.24 11.32
C ALA A 114 33.07 11.24 10.61
N VAL A 115 31.75 11.19 10.80
CA VAL A 115 30.79 12.07 10.08
C VAL A 115 30.32 13.26 10.93
N ALA A 116 30.52 13.24 12.25
CA ALA A 116 30.08 14.32 13.15
C ALA A 116 31.16 15.37 13.48
N GLY A 117 32.35 15.27 12.86
CA GLY A 117 33.52 16.10 13.20
C GLY A 117 33.85 17.25 12.24
N ASN A 118 32.93 17.68 11.36
CA ASN A 118 33.22 18.79 10.45
C ASN A 118 32.00 19.70 10.23
N GLN A 119 31.60 20.43 11.28
CA GLN A 119 31.07 21.80 11.23
C GLN A 119 31.37 22.51 12.54
#